data_AF-A0A930Q9F5-F1
#
_entry.id   AF-A0A930Q9F5-F1
#
_cell.length_a   1.000
_cell.length_b   1.000
_cell.length_c   1.000
_cell.angle_alpha   90.00
_cell.angle_beta   90.00
_cell.angle_gamma   90.00
#
_symmetry.space_group_name_H-M   'P 1'
#
loop_
_entity.id
_entity.type
_entity.pdbx_description
1 polymer ?
#
loop_
_entity_poly.entity_id
_entity_poly.type
_entity_poly.pdbx_seq_one_letter_code
_entity_poly.pdbx_strand_id
1 'polypeptide(L)'
;MRQLRLSSAAVLGVLLIFCAYTGYGSWKEHTPEAALAHLGHAIATEDRDGFDQYVDTDAVLAGLAEDSTELLAENIDALHARHPSDWFFRHDAAFMRDYMAERRRTDIAFARAMLDHYFDSARVPVSRTDGTARWASDEMRAFAAAYSVTVGAVRTDGDRAYADAVLHGSDSTYGRLLPTAVFTLELARMADGRWKLVRIRTAADEDGFFALVDAAERYWALQGWD
;
A
#
# COMPACT_ATOMS: atom_id res chain seq x y z
N MET A 1 24.47 -1.22 -8.20
CA MET A 1 24.51 -0.33 -9.39
C MET A 1 23.59 -0.70 -10.56
N ARG A 2 22.82 -1.82 -10.55
CA ARG A 2 21.74 -2.06 -11.55
C ARG A 2 20.33 -2.23 -10.96
N GLN A 3 20.20 -2.11 -9.63
CA GLN A 3 18.96 -2.07 -8.84
C GLN A 3 19.11 -1.08 -7.67
N LEU A 4 19.71 0.10 -7.88
CA LEU A 4 19.81 1.17 -6.87
C LEU A 4 18.49 2.01 -6.85
N ARG A 5 17.31 1.46 -7.06
CA ARG A 5 16.56 0.65 -6.11
C ARG A 5 15.42 0.04 -6.92
N LEU A 6 15.42 -1.24 -7.24
CA LEU A 6 14.11 -1.89 -7.44
C LEU A 6 13.29 -1.83 -6.13
N SER A 7 13.99 -1.57 -5.03
CA SER A 7 13.59 -1.40 -3.65
C SER A 7 12.78 -0.14 -3.30
N SER A 8 12.84 0.97 -4.05
CA SER A 8 11.88 2.09 -3.89
C SER A 8 10.50 1.68 -4.40
N ALA A 9 10.42 0.73 -5.33
CA ALA A 9 9.17 0.16 -5.79
C ALA A 9 8.65 -0.97 -4.88
N ALA A 10 9.43 -1.40 -3.89
CA ALA A 10 8.97 -2.28 -2.81
C ALA A 10 8.47 -1.51 -1.57
N VAL A 11 8.66 -0.18 -1.54
CA VAL A 11 7.79 0.73 -0.75
C VAL A 11 6.31 0.56 -1.17
N LEU A 12 6.08 -0.02 -2.36
CA LEU A 12 4.81 -0.13 -3.08
C LEU A 12 4.13 -1.52 -2.99
N GLY A 13 4.69 -2.49 -2.26
CA GLY A 13 4.06 -3.80 -2.10
C GLY A 13 2.89 -3.82 -1.10
N VAL A 14 2.91 -2.95 -0.08
CA VAL A 14 2.14 -3.17 1.18
C VAL A 14 1.66 -1.87 1.83
N LEU A 15 1.52 -0.76 1.10
CA LEU A 15 0.63 0.33 1.58
C LEU A 15 -0.85 -0.10 1.62
N LEU A 16 -1.11 -1.30 1.12
CA LEU A 16 -2.38 -1.95 0.89
C LEU A 16 -2.06 -3.43 1.07
N ILE A 17 -2.66 -4.13 2.01
CA ILE A 17 -3.95 -4.75 1.77
C ILE A 17 -4.58 -4.89 3.17
N PHE A 18 -5.63 -4.13 3.39
CA PHE A 18 -6.35 -4.07 4.65
C PHE A 18 -6.95 -5.44 5.00
N CYS A 19 -6.33 -6.13 5.96
CA CYS A 19 -6.68 -7.50 6.33
C CYS A 19 -7.94 -7.59 7.19
N ALA A 20 -8.85 -8.43 6.71
CA ALA A 20 -9.96 -9.11 7.39
C ALA A 20 -10.68 -8.29 8.48
N TYR A 21 -11.65 -7.48 8.07
CA TYR A 21 -12.71 -7.07 8.99
C TYR A 21 -13.67 -8.26 9.23
N THR A 22 -13.65 -8.82 10.44
CA THR A 22 -14.61 -9.85 10.88
C THR A 22 -15.85 -9.19 11.48
N GLY A 23 -16.72 -8.67 10.61
CA GLY A 23 -18.05 -8.18 10.99
C GLY A 23 -19.09 -8.60 9.95
N TYR A 24 -19.54 -9.86 10.02
CA TYR A 24 -20.48 -10.43 9.06
C TYR A 24 -21.93 -10.03 9.41
N GLY A 25 -22.52 -9.11 8.63
CA GLY A 25 -23.94 -8.75 8.70
C GLY A 25 -24.40 -8.17 7.37
N SER A 26 -25.48 -8.73 6.79
CA SER A 26 -26.06 -8.41 5.47
C SER A 26 -25.86 -6.97 4.96
N TRP A 27 -24.82 -6.75 4.15
CA TRP A 27 -24.49 -5.45 3.52
C TRP A 27 -25.26 -5.29 2.20
N LYS A 28 -26.36 -4.53 2.23
CA LYS A 28 -27.14 -4.14 1.02
C LYS A 28 -27.15 -2.63 0.78
N GLU A 29 -26.32 -1.89 1.50
CA GLU A 29 -26.39 -0.42 1.49
C GLU A 29 -25.29 0.18 0.62
N HIS A 30 -25.62 1.19 -0.19
CA HIS A 30 -24.66 1.99 -0.96
C HIS A 30 -23.96 3.01 -0.04
N THR A 31 -23.38 2.52 1.06
CA THR A 31 -22.69 3.33 2.07
C THR A 31 -21.18 3.14 1.95
N PRO A 32 -20.38 4.15 2.35
CA PRO A 32 -18.93 4.02 2.34
C PRO A 32 -18.42 2.95 3.31
N GLU A 33 -19.10 2.72 4.43
CA GLU A 33 -18.82 1.62 5.37
C GLU A 33 -18.96 0.26 4.69
N ALA A 34 -20.05 0.07 3.93
CA ALA A 34 -20.28 -1.17 3.19
C ALA A 34 -19.22 -1.42 2.13
N ALA A 35 -18.80 -0.36 1.42
CA ALA A 35 -17.72 -0.46 0.45
C ALA A 35 -16.40 -0.91 1.09
N LEU A 36 -16.04 -0.35 2.26
CA LEU A 36 -14.84 -0.78 3.00
C LEU A 36 -14.93 -2.23 3.48
N ALA A 37 -16.10 -2.66 3.97
CA ALA A 37 -16.31 -4.04 4.38
C ALA A 37 -16.21 -5.02 3.21
N HIS A 38 -16.82 -4.69 2.07
CA HIS A 38 -16.72 -5.51 0.85
C HIS A 38 -15.30 -5.54 0.29
N LEU A 39 -14.58 -4.42 0.32
CA LEU A 39 -13.17 -4.37 -0.04
C LEU A 39 -12.34 -5.33 0.82
N GLY A 40 -12.48 -5.25 2.14
CA GLY A 40 -11.77 -6.14 3.07
C GLY A 40 -12.08 -7.62 2.83
N HIS A 41 -13.34 -7.94 2.47
CA HIS A 41 -13.72 -9.30 2.08
C HIS A 41 -13.06 -9.73 0.77
N ALA A 42 -13.17 -8.93 -0.28
CA ALA A 42 -12.64 -9.25 -1.60
C ALA A 42 -11.12 -9.48 -1.57
N ILE A 43 -10.42 -8.67 -0.78
CA ILE A 43 -9.01 -8.87 -0.44
C ILE A 43 -8.77 -10.25 0.18
N ALA A 44 -9.51 -10.57 1.26
CA ALA A 44 -9.26 -11.78 2.05
C ALA A 44 -9.60 -13.07 1.29
N THR A 45 -10.52 -13.00 0.33
CA THR A 45 -10.91 -14.12 -0.52
C THR A 45 -10.23 -14.13 -1.89
N GLU A 46 -9.29 -13.21 -2.13
CA GLU A 46 -8.65 -13.01 -3.44
C GLU A 46 -9.69 -12.87 -4.58
N ASP A 47 -10.81 -12.19 -4.32
CA ASP A 47 -11.87 -11.92 -5.30
C ASP A 47 -11.56 -10.66 -6.12
N ARG A 48 -11.14 -10.86 -7.37
CA ARG A 48 -10.79 -9.77 -8.29
C ARG A 48 -11.97 -8.86 -8.61
N ASP A 49 -13.12 -9.44 -8.91
CA ASP A 49 -14.28 -8.68 -9.39
C ASP A 49 -14.85 -7.83 -8.26
N GLY A 50 -14.92 -8.40 -7.05
CA GLY A 50 -15.26 -7.67 -5.83
C GLY A 50 -14.27 -6.54 -5.53
N PHE A 51 -12.98 -6.78 -5.69
CA PHE A 51 -11.95 -5.74 -5.50
C PHE A 51 -12.14 -4.57 -6.48
N ASP A 52 -12.24 -4.86 -7.78
CA ASP A 52 -12.41 -3.85 -8.82
C ASP A 52 -13.75 -3.09 -8.70
N GLN A 53 -14.75 -3.67 -8.04
CA GLN A 53 -16.01 -3.00 -7.73
C GLN A 53 -15.86 -1.91 -6.66
N TYR A 54 -14.96 -2.07 -5.68
CA TYR A 54 -14.84 -1.17 -4.52
C TYR A 54 -13.53 -0.39 -4.47
N VAL A 55 -12.61 -0.61 -5.42
CA VAL A 55 -11.37 0.15 -5.56
C VAL A 55 -11.30 0.79 -6.94
N ASP A 56 -10.89 2.05 -6.96
CA ASP A 56 -10.33 2.66 -8.17
C ASP A 56 -8.81 2.49 -8.12
N THR A 57 -8.35 1.33 -8.63
CA THR A 57 -6.94 0.93 -8.57
C THR A 57 -6.03 1.97 -9.21
N ASP A 58 -6.49 2.62 -10.28
CA ASP A 58 -5.72 3.62 -11.00
C ASP A 58 -5.57 4.90 -10.19
N ALA A 59 -6.66 5.39 -9.59
CA ALA A 59 -6.62 6.55 -8.71
C ALA A 59 -5.75 6.30 -7.47
N VAL A 60 -5.89 5.12 -6.85
CA VAL A 60 -5.13 4.74 -5.65
C VAL A 60 -3.63 4.66 -5.96
N LEU A 61 -3.22 3.93 -7.00
CA LEU A 61 -1.81 3.80 -7.37
C LEU A 61 -1.20 5.14 -7.81
N ALA A 62 -1.96 5.97 -8.54
CA ALA A 62 -1.51 7.30 -8.92
C ALA A 62 -1.33 8.21 -7.70
N GLY A 63 -2.27 8.19 -6.75
CA GLY A 63 -2.22 8.96 -5.51
C GLY A 63 -1.09 8.52 -4.59
N LEU A 64 -0.88 7.21 -4.42
CA LEU A 64 0.24 6.66 -3.66
C LEU A 64 1.59 7.10 -4.23
N ALA A 65 1.74 7.07 -5.55
CA ALA A 65 2.98 7.53 -6.19
C ALA A 65 3.24 9.03 -5.97
N GLU A 66 2.19 9.86 -6.01
CA GLU A 66 2.30 11.30 -5.73
C GLU A 66 2.61 11.57 -4.24
N ASP A 67 1.81 11.01 -3.34
CA ASP A 67 1.94 11.22 -1.90
C ASP A 67 3.29 10.72 -1.38
N SER A 68 3.74 9.54 -1.80
CA SER A 68 5.06 9.01 -1.41
C SER A 68 6.21 9.87 -1.92
N THR A 69 6.09 10.46 -3.12
CA THR A 69 7.11 11.35 -3.67
C THR A 69 7.28 12.60 -2.81
N GLU A 70 6.17 13.25 -2.46
CA GLU A 70 6.24 14.46 -1.61
C GLU A 70 6.65 14.11 -0.18
N LEU A 71 6.14 13.02 0.41
CA LEU A 71 6.57 12.57 1.74
C LEU A 71 8.08 12.31 1.79
N LEU A 72 8.64 11.64 0.77
CA LEU A 72 10.08 11.41 0.66
C LEU A 72 10.86 12.73 0.52
N ALA A 73 10.41 13.62 -0.37
CA ALA A 73 11.11 14.86 -0.67
C ALA A 73 11.08 15.86 0.51
N GLU A 74 9.94 16.01 1.17
CA GLU A 74 9.75 16.93 2.29
C GLU A 74 10.47 16.47 3.56
N ASN A 75 10.64 15.16 3.73
CA ASN A 75 11.21 14.59 4.95
C ASN A 75 12.62 13.99 4.75
N ILE A 76 13.30 14.32 3.66
CA ILE A 76 14.56 13.67 3.29
C ILE A 76 15.66 13.86 4.34
N ASP A 77 15.74 15.02 4.98
CA ASP A 77 16.72 15.29 6.04
C ASP A 77 16.44 14.44 7.29
N ALA A 78 15.16 14.26 7.64
CA ALA A 78 14.76 13.40 8.75
C ALA A 78 15.08 11.93 8.42
N LEU A 79 14.79 11.48 7.20
CA LEU A 79 15.13 10.13 6.74
C LEU A 79 16.65 9.89 6.73
N HIS A 80 17.45 10.88 6.33
CA HIS A 80 18.90 10.81 6.38
C HIS A 80 19.40 10.62 7.81
N ALA A 81 18.84 11.35 8.77
CA ALA A 81 19.21 11.25 10.17
C ALA A 81 18.83 9.89 10.78
N ARG A 82 17.68 9.33 10.39
CA ARG A 82 17.22 7.99 10.84
C ARG A 82 18.05 6.86 10.24
N HIS A 83 18.36 6.97 8.95
CA HIS A 83 19.01 5.91 8.15
C HIS A 83 20.28 6.43 7.47
N PRO A 84 21.31 6.86 8.23
CA PRO A 84 22.49 7.53 7.66
C PRO A 84 23.35 6.63 6.77
N SER A 85 23.23 5.31 6.93
CA SER A 85 23.90 4.31 6.11
C SER A 85 23.25 4.11 4.74
N ASP A 86 21.94 4.31 4.60
CA ASP A 86 21.29 4.17 3.30
C ASP A 86 21.69 5.35 2.41
N TRP A 87 22.37 5.01 1.32
CA TRP A 87 22.87 5.96 0.34
C TRP A 87 21.75 6.77 -0.33
N PHE A 88 20.53 6.23 -0.44
CA PHE A 88 19.44 6.94 -1.07
C PHE A 88 18.98 8.13 -0.25
N PHE A 89 18.93 8.01 1.08
CA PHE A 89 18.57 9.14 1.93
C PHE A 89 19.70 10.18 2.04
N ARG A 90 20.80 10.04 1.28
CA ARG A 90 21.88 11.04 1.21
C ARG A 90 21.67 12.07 0.10
N HIS A 91 20.58 11.97 -0.64
CA HIS A 91 20.23 12.91 -1.70
C HIS A 91 19.30 14.01 -1.19
N ASP A 92 19.13 15.07 -1.99
CA ASP A 92 18.24 16.18 -1.67
C ASP A 92 16.80 15.97 -2.18
N ALA A 93 15.91 16.88 -1.79
CA ALA A 93 14.51 16.85 -2.18
C ALA A 93 14.29 16.98 -3.70
N ALA A 94 15.16 17.68 -4.41
CA ALA A 94 15.05 17.84 -5.87
C ALA A 94 15.34 16.52 -6.58
N PHE A 95 16.44 15.86 -6.19
CA PHE A 95 16.76 14.52 -6.65
C PHE A 95 15.64 13.54 -6.33
N MET A 96 15.04 13.58 -5.13
CA MET A 96 13.93 12.69 -4.77
C MET A 96 12.75 12.82 -5.73
N ARG A 97 12.32 14.06 -6.02
CA ARG A 97 11.21 14.30 -6.95
C ARG A 97 11.54 13.80 -8.36
N ASP A 98 12.72 14.13 -8.87
CA ASP A 98 13.13 13.72 -10.23
C ASP A 98 13.24 12.19 -10.33
N TYR A 99 13.86 11.55 -9.34
CA TYR A 99 14.03 10.10 -9.27
C TYR A 99 12.67 9.37 -9.25
N MET A 100 11.73 9.84 -8.42
CA MET A 100 10.41 9.23 -8.32
C MET A 100 9.58 9.47 -9.59
N ALA A 101 9.69 10.66 -10.20
CA ALA A 101 9.00 11.00 -11.45
C ALA A 101 9.42 10.09 -12.61
N GLU A 102 10.73 9.82 -12.78
CA GLU A 102 11.25 8.94 -13.83
C GLU A 102 10.70 7.51 -13.70
N ARG A 103 10.48 7.06 -12.46
CA ARG A 103 10.07 5.68 -12.16
C ARG A 103 8.56 5.48 -12.12
N ARG A 104 7.79 6.52 -11.84
CA ARG A 104 6.33 6.46 -11.56
C ARG A 104 5.58 5.50 -12.47
N ARG A 105 5.79 5.60 -13.79
CA ARG A 105 5.10 4.74 -14.77
C ARG A 105 5.46 3.26 -14.60
N THR A 106 6.75 2.96 -14.42
CA THR A 106 7.24 1.59 -14.27
C THR A 106 6.79 0.99 -12.93
N ASP A 107 6.83 1.78 -11.87
CA ASP A 107 6.45 1.32 -10.52
C ASP A 107 4.93 1.07 -10.42
N ILE A 108 4.08 1.92 -11.01
CA ILE A 108 2.63 1.68 -11.12
C ILE A 108 2.34 0.42 -11.96
N ALA A 109 3.04 0.24 -13.08
CA ALA A 109 2.87 -0.96 -13.91
C ALA A 109 3.28 -2.24 -13.16
N PHE A 110 4.35 -2.17 -12.37
CA PHE A 110 4.79 -3.27 -11.53
C PHE A 110 3.76 -3.62 -10.44
N ALA A 111 3.21 -2.62 -9.76
CA ALA A 111 2.15 -2.82 -8.75
C ALA A 111 0.90 -3.48 -9.36
N ARG A 112 0.49 -3.07 -10.58
CA ARG A 112 -0.61 -3.74 -11.30
C ARG A 112 -0.30 -5.21 -11.59
N ALA A 113 0.91 -5.51 -12.09
CA ALA A 113 1.32 -6.88 -12.37
C ALA A 113 1.35 -7.75 -11.09
N MET A 114 1.76 -7.17 -9.96
CA MET A 114 1.71 -7.82 -8.66
C MET A 114 0.27 -8.14 -8.23
N LEU A 115 -0.65 -7.17 -8.32
CA LEU A 115 -2.07 -7.38 -8.02
C LEU A 115 -2.70 -8.45 -8.92
N ASP A 116 -2.36 -8.45 -10.20
CA ASP A 116 -2.81 -9.47 -11.14
C ASP A 116 -2.43 -10.90 -10.70
N HIS A 117 -1.20 -11.11 -10.21
CA HIS A 117 -0.78 -12.40 -9.66
C HIS A 117 -1.37 -12.70 -8.28
N TYR A 118 -1.74 -11.66 -7.53
CA TYR A 118 -2.40 -11.83 -6.24
C TYR A 118 -3.83 -12.33 -6.40
N PHE A 119 -4.58 -11.78 -7.35
CA PHE A 119 -5.95 -12.22 -7.59
C PHE A 119 -6.05 -13.45 -8.51
N ASP A 120 -4.96 -13.81 -9.20
CA ASP A 120 -4.88 -15.03 -9.99
C ASP A 120 -3.59 -15.79 -9.64
N SER A 121 -3.66 -16.59 -8.58
CA SER A 121 -2.54 -17.41 -8.11
C SER A 121 -2.10 -18.48 -9.12
N ALA A 122 -2.99 -18.86 -10.06
CA ALA A 122 -2.71 -19.86 -11.09
C ALA A 122 -1.98 -19.28 -12.29
N ARG A 123 -1.93 -17.95 -12.41
CA ARG A 123 -1.24 -17.24 -13.50
C ARG A 123 0.24 -17.58 -13.55
N VAL A 124 0.67 -18.19 -14.64
CA VAL A 124 2.06 -18.58 -14.88
C VAL A 124 2.88 -17.36 -15.32
N PRO A 125 4.00 -17.02 -14.64
CA PRO A 125 4.88 -15.96 -15.10
C PRO A 125 5.64 -16.39 -16.36
N VAL A 126 5.62 -15.56 -17.41
CA VAL A 126 6.23 -15.89 -18.72
C VAL A 126 7.51 -15.10 -19.01
N SER A 127 7.84 -14.12 -18.17
CA SER A 127 9.06 -13.33 -18.27
C SER A 127 9.73 -13.14 -16.90
N ARG A 128 10.95 -12.61 -16.89
CA ARG A 128 11.65 -12.26 -15.64
C ARG A 128 10.89 -11.21 -14.83
N THR A 129 10.33 -10.22 -15.52
CA THR A 129 9.53 -9.16 -14.88
C THR A 129 8.27 -9.75 -14.25
N ASP A 130 7.58 -10.65 -14.97
CA ASP A 130 6.42 -11.36 -14.43
C ASP A 130 6.81 -12.25 -13.24
N GLY A 131 7.96 -12.92 -13.31
CA GLY A 131 8.49 -13.70 -12.19
C GLY A 131 8.73 -12.85 -10.94
N THR A 132 9.18 -11.60 -11.12
CA THR A 132 9.37 -10.65 -10.02
C THR A 132 8.03 -10.17 -9.47
N ALA A 133 7.04 -9.91 -10.33
CA ALA A 133 5.69 -9.55 -9.91
C ALA A 133 4.98 -10.71 -9.19
N ARG A 134 5.18 -11.96 -9.64
CA ARG A 134 4.68 -13.17 -8.98
C ARG A 134 5.27 -13.33 -7.59
N TRP A 135 6.59 -13.16 -7.46
CA TRP A 135 7.26 -13.18 -6.16
C TRP A 135 6.74 -12.08 -5.24
N ALA A 136 6.61 -10.84 -5.74
CA ALA A 136 6.06 -9.74 -4.94
C ALA A 136 4.61 -10.01 -4.48
N SER A 137 3.82 -10.72 -5.30
CA SER A 137 2.48 -11.18 -4.92
C SER A 137 2.49 -12.22 -3.80
N ASP A 138 3.49 -13.12 -3.76
CA ASP A 138 3.68 -14.05 -2.63
C ASP A 138 4.08 -13.31 -1.34
N GLU A 139 4.98 -12.33 -1.45
CA GLU A 139 5.32 -11.44 -0.33
C GLU A 139 4.06 -10.73 0.18
N MET A 140 3.22 -10.20 -0.72
CA MET A 140 1.97 -9.54 -0.34
C MET A 140 1.00 -10.47 0.39
N ARG A 141 0.93 -11.77 0.05
CA ARG A 141 0.17 -12.75 0.84
C ARG A 141 0.77 -12.99 2.22
N ALA A 142 2.10 -13.03 2.33
CA ALA A 142 2.77 -13.17 3.63
C ALA A 142 2.50 -11.95 4.53
N PHE A 143 2.53 -10.74 3.96
CA PHE A 143 2.08 -9.53 4.65
C PHE A 143 0.59 -9.59 4.98
N ALA A 144 -0.29 -9.97 4.06
CA ALA A 144 -1.72 -10.06 4.35
C ALA A 144 -2.03 -11.05 5.50
N ALA A 145 -1.29 -12.16 5.59
CA ALA A 145 -1.46 -13.12 6.69
C ALA A 145 -0.93 -12.62 8.04
N ALA A 146 -0.01 -11.65 8.03
CA ALA A 146 0.71 -11.20 9.21
C ALA A 146 0.11 -9.96 9.88
N TYR A 147 -0.91 -9.34 9.29
CA TYR A 147 -1.47 -8.07 9.74
C TYR A 147 -3.00 -8.12 9.83
N SER A 148 -3.57 -7.23 10.65
CA SER A 148 -5.01 -6.96 10.73
C SER A 148 -5.27 -5.46 10.67
N VAL A 149 -6.49 -5.05 10.31
CA VAL A 149 -6.87 -3.63 10.35
C VAL A 149 -8.12 -3.39 11.18
N THR A 150 -8.04 -2.34 11.99
CA THR A 150 -9.20 -1.64 12.53
C THR A 150 -9.54 -0.40 11.71
N VAL A 151 -10.75 -0.32 11.16
CA VAL A 151 -11.27 0.90 10.51
C VAL A 151 -12.10 1.68 11.52
N GLY A 152 -11.80 2.97 11.66
CA GLY A 152 -12.52 3.90 12.52
C GLY A 152 -13.85 4.37 11.93
N ALA A 153 -14.44 5.38 12.57
CA ALA A 153 -15.70 5.96 12.10
C ALA A 153 -15.53 6.62 10.73
N VAL A 154 -16.48 6.37 9.83
CA VAL A 154 -16.50 6.99 8.50
C VAL A 154 -17.16 8.36 8.59
N ARG A 155 -16.52 9.36 7.97
CA ARG A 155 -17.00 10.74 7.86
C ARG A 155 -17.32 11.03 6.41
N THR A 156 -18.57 11.34 6.11
CA THR A 156 -19.02 11.68 4.75
C THR A 156 -19.10 13.19 4.57
N ASP A 157 -18.57 13.69 3.46
CA ASP A 157 -18.64 15.07 3.01
C ASP A 157 -19.03 15.10 1.52
N GLY A 158 -20.32 15.31 1.25
CA GLY A 158 -20.88 15.24 -0.09
C GLY A 158 -20.63 13.89 -0.77
N ASP A 159 -19.91 13.91 -1.90
CA ASP A 159 -19.53 12.73 -2.67
C ASP A 159 -18.16 12.15 -2.26
N ARG A 160 -17.65 12.55 -1.08
CA ARG A 160 -16.42 12.02 -0.48
C ARG A 160 -16.70 11.40 0.88
N ALA A 161 -15.94 10.38 1.24
CA ALA A 161 -15.95 9.82 2.57
C ALA A 161 -14.53 9.50 3.03
N TYR A 162 -14.30 9.61 4.34
CA TYR A 162 -13.00 9.47 4.96
C TYR A 162 -13.08 8.53 6.15
N ALA A 163 -12.15 7.60 6.25
CA ALA A 163 -12.03 6.70 7.40
C ALA A 163 -10.57 6.63 7.84
N ASP A 164 -10.30 6.86 9.12
CA ASP A 164 -8.99 6.57 9.67
C ASP A 164 -8.89 5.06 9.93
N ALA A 165 -7.75 4.47 9.62
CA ALA A 165 -7.54 3.05 9.70
C ALA A 165 -6.20 2.75 10.35
N VAL A 166 -6.18 1.76 11.24
CA VAL A 166 -4.98 1.36 11.99
C VAL A 166 -4.63 -0.07 11.61
N LEU A 167 -3.45 -0.22 11.03
CA LEU A 167 -2.83 -1.49 10.75
C LEU A 167 -2.12 -2.00 12.00
N HIS A 168 -2.27 -3.30 12.29
CA HIS A 168 -1.66 -3.97 13.42
C HIS A 168 -0.86 -5.18 12.94
N GLY A 169 0.43 -5.19 13.25
CA GLY A 169 1.30 -6.34 13.01
C GLY A 169 1.10 -7.42 14.06
N SER A 170 1.12 -8.68 13.64
CA SER A 170 1.15 -9.84 14.54
C SER A 170 2.55 -10.13 15.10
N ASP A 171 2.65 -11.09 16.02
CA ASP A 171 3.93 -11.63 16.51
C ASP A 171 4.66 -12.54 15.49
N SER A 172 4.29 -12.51 14.21
CA SER A 172 5.05 -13.18 13.16
C SER A 172 6.31 -12.38 12.79
N THR A 173 7.23 -13.00 12.04
CA THR A 173 8.40 -12.29 11.51
C THR A 173 7.98 -11.10 10.64
N TYR A 174 6.98 -11.27 9.78
CA TYR A 174 6.46 -10.20 8.94
C TYR A 174 5.70 -9.15 9.74
N GLY A 175 4.89 -9.53 10.74
CA GLY A 175 4.11 -8.60 11.56
C GLY A 175 4.98 -7.69 12.42
N ARG A 176 6.14 -8.18 12.89
CA ARG A 176 7.11 -7.36 13.63
C ARG A 176 7.84 -6.32 12.79
N LEU A 177 7.78 -6.39 11.46
CA LEU A 177 8.40 -5.40 10.58
C LEU A 177 7.72 -4.03 10.70
N LEU A 178 6.41 -4.01 10.96
CA LEU A 178 5.61 -2.81 11.15
C LEU A 178 4.57 -3.07 12.26
N PRO A 179 4.91 -2.87 13.54
CA PRO A 179 3.99 -3.18 14.62
C PRO A 179 2.65 -2.45 14.52
N THR A 180 2.68 -1.19 14.07
CA THR A 180 1.48 -0.43 13.76
C THR A 180 1.73 0.60 12.66
N ALA A 181 0.67 0.96 11.93
CA ALA A 181 0.66 2.12 11.07
C ALA A 181 -0.74 2.73 10.96
N VAL A 182 -0.83 4.04 10.78
CA VAL A 182 -2.07 4.81 10.67
C VAL A 182 -2.23 5.36 9.26
N PHE A 183 -3.43 5.21 8.73
CA PHE A 183 -3.82 5.64 7.39
C PHE A 183 -5.14 6.40 7.43
N THR A 184 -5.33 7.27 6.44
CA THR A 184 -6.64 7.80 6.09
C THR A 184 -7.03 7.24 4.73
N LEU A 185 -8.15 6.52 4.70
CA LEU A 185 -8.80 6.00 3.51
C LEU A 185 -9.76 7.06 2.97
N GLU A 186 -9.61 7.44 1.71
CA GLU A 186 -10.53 8.32 1.01
C GLU A 186 -11.35 7.52 0.00
N LEU A 187 -12.67 7.62 0.12
CA LEU A 187 -13.63 7.09 -0.83
C LEU A 187 -14.30 8.21 -1.61
N ALA A 188 -14.65 7.90 -2.86
CA ALA A 188 -15.48 8.75 -3.69
C ALA A 188 -16.76 8.02 -4.10
N ARG A 189 -17.85 8.78 -4.19
CA ARG A 189 -19.10 8.29 -4.75
C ARG A 189 -19.02 8.32 -6.27
N MET A 190 -19.24 7.17 -6.89
CA MET A 190 -19.27 7.00 -8.33
C MET A 190 -20.63 7.44 -8.90
N ALA A 191 -20.70 7.64 -10.22
CA ALA A 191 -21.92 8.07 -10.90
C ALA A 191 -23.11 7.10 -10.73
N ASP A 192 -22.84 5.82 -10.50
CA ASP A 192 -23.85 4.79 -10.21
C ASP A 192 -24.26 4.73 -8.72
N GLY A 193 -23.72 5.63 -7.90
CA GLY A 193 -24.01 5.73 -6.48
C GLY A 193 -23.18 4.82 -5.58
N ARG A 194 -22.34 3.93 -6.13
CA ARG A 194 -21.40 3.11 -5.34
C ARG A 194 -20.25 3.94 -4.80
N TRP A 195 -19.67 3.50 -3.69
CA TRP A 195 -18.46 4.09 -3.14
C TRP A 195 -17.25 3.26 -3.53
N LYS A 196 -16.17 3.93 -3.95
CA LYS A 196 -14.88 3.30 -4.22
C LYS A 196 -13.79 3.96 -3.40
N LEU A 197 -12.84 3.17 -2.91
CA LEU A 197 -11.57 3.66 -2.41
C LEU A 197 -10.79 4.28 -3.57
N VAL A 198 -10.36 5.54 -3.41
CA VAL A 198 -9.65 6.31 -4.44
C VAL A 198 -8.31 6.83 -3.98
N ARG A 199 -8.06 6.88 -2.66
CA ARG A 199 -6.77 7.32 -2.12
C ARG A 199 -6.51 6.76 -0.73
N ILE A 200 -5.24 6.62 -0.39
CA ILE A 200 -4.77 6.26 0.93
C ILE A 200 -3.67 7.24 1.28
N ARG A 201 -3.80 7.87 2.44
CA ARG A 201 -2.82 8.83 2.94
C ARG A 201 -2.29 8.36 4.29
N THR A 202 -1.11 8.85 4.63
CA THR A 202 -0.55 8.74 5.97
C THR A 202 0.19 10.03 6.30
N ALA A 203 0.38 10.30 7.58
CA ALA A 203 1.10 11.49 8.04
C ALA A 203 2.61 11.24 8.11
N ALA A 204 3.41 12.30 8.07
CA ALA A 204 4.85 12.24 8.28
C ALA A 204 5.21 12.15 9.78
N ASP A 205 4.82 11.05 10.41
CA ASP A 205 5.06 10.79 11.84
C ASP A 205 5.49 9.34 12.11
N GLU A 206 5.72 9.03 13.39
CA GLU A 206 6.25 7.74 13.87
C GLU A 206 5.29 6.57 13.68
N ASP A 207 3.99 6.83 13.49
CA ASP A 207 2.97 5.81 13.22
C ASP A 207 2.53 5.85 11.76
N GLY A 208 3.12 6.69 10.93
CA GLY A 208 2.76 6.87 9.53
C GLY A 208 3.91 6.58 8.58
N PHE A 209 4.30 7.60 7.82
CA PHE A 209 5.33 7.50 6.80
C PHE A 209 6.68 7.01 7.35
N PHE A 210 7.13 7.49 8.51
CA PHE A 210 8.41 7.04 9.05
C PHE A 210 8.36 5.58 9.48
N ALA A 211 7.23 5.12 10.05
CA ALA A 211 7.03 3.72 10.37
C ALA A 211 7.17 2.80 9.15
N LEU A 212 6.61 3.23 8.02
CA LEU A 212 6.67 2.50 6.75
C LEU A 212 8.08 2.42 6.19
N VAL A 213 8.83 3.53 6.22
CA VAL A 213 10.22 3.53 5.76
C VAL A 213 11.08 2.64 6.65
N ASP A 214 10.94 2.75 7.98
CA ASP A 214 11.66 1.89 8.92
C ASP A 214 11.32 0.40 8.70
N ALA A 215 10.06 0.09 8.41
CA ALA A 215 9.63 -1.27 8.08
C ALA A 215 10.27 -1.78 6.78
N ALA A 216 10.38 -0.92 5.76
CA ALA A 216 11.07 -1.27 4.52
C ALA A 216 12.56 -1.55 4.75
N GLU A 217 13.26 -0.72 5.54
CA GLU A 217 14.66 -0.96 5.89
C GLU A 217 14.84 -2.28 6.66
N ARG A 218 13.96 -2.55 7.65
CA ARG A 218 13.96 -3.83 8.37
C ARG A 218 13.69 -5.02 7.45
N TYR A 219 12.80 -4.86 6.47
CA TYR A 219 12.50 -5.90 5.50
C TYR A 219 13.71 -6.22 4.61
N TRP A 220 14.45 -5.22 4.15
CA TRP A 220 15.65 -5.45 3.35
C TRP A 220 16.73 -6.21 4.12
N ALA A 221 16.97 -5.81 5.37
CA ALA A 221 17.87 -6.55 6.25
C ALA A 221 17.40 -8.00 6.44
N LEU A 222 16.10 -8.24 6.61
CA LEU A 222 15.53 -9.60 6.70
C LEU A 222 15.77 -10.44 5.44
N GLN A 223 15.73 -9.81 4.25
CA GLN A 223 16.02 -10.47 2.99
C GLN A 223 17.52 -10.70 2.76
N GLY A 224 18.39 -10.30 3.69
CA GLY A 224 19.85 -10.43 3.59
C GLY A 224 20.52 -9.36 2.75
N TRP A 225 19.90 -8.18 2.64
CA TRP A 225 20.46 -7.02 1.94
C TRP A 225 21.05 -6.08 2.99
N ASP A 226 22.36 -5.84 2.90
CA ASP A 226 23.12 -4.86 3.70
C ASP A 226 23.46 -3.62 2.87
#